data_AF-W8KMA8-F1
#
_entry.id   AF-W8KMA8-F1
#
_cell.length_a   1.000
_cell.length_b   1.000
_cell.length_c   1.000
_cell.angle_alpha   90.00
_cell.angle_beta   90.00
_cell.angle_gamma   90.00
#
_symmetry.space_group_name_H-M   'P 1'
#
loop_
_entity.id
_entity.type
_entity.pdbx_description
1 polymer ?
#
loop_
_entity_poly.entity_id
_entity_poly.type
_entity_poly.pdbx_seq_one_letter_code
_entity_poly.pdbx_strand_id
1 'polypeptide(L)'
;MALTEVIAALEAGQPLPGADRDELLKALKRYRRGDGFHLAGFERVRRRNAALLRAAEAVGGSTPWTQAGRLAASVARFEARVLPRYRDQPPASPVDRHLWDAWQSGARPLRSRRRLYELIRD
;
A
#
# COMPACT_ATOMS: atom_id res chain seq x y z
N MET A 1 -5.21 17.74 17.65
CA MET A 1 -5.15 17.91 16.18
C MET A 1 -5.35 16.55 15.53
N ALA A 2 -6.38 16.41 14.72
CA ALA A 2 -6.69 15.17 14.00
C ALA A 2 -5.72 15.00 12.81
N LEU A 3 -5.44 13.75 12.37
CA LEU A 3 -4.51 13.51 11.26
C LEU A 3 -4.97 14.16 9.95
N THR A 4 -6.27 14.28 9.74
CA THR A 4 -6.85 15.04 8.62
C THR A 4 -6.46 16.51 8.66
N GLU A 5 -6.43 17.12 9.85
CA GLU A 5 -5.98 18.51 10.02
C GLU A 5 -4.48 18.63 9.76
N VAL A 6 -3.68 17.64 10.19
CA VAL A 6 -2.24 17.59 9.93
C VAL A 6 -1.95 17.42 8.44
N ILE A 7 -2.65 16.52 7.74
CA ILE A 7 -2.50 16.30 6.30
C ILE A 7 -2.94 17.54 5.53
N ALA A 8 -4.09 18.11 5.86
CA ALA A 8 -4.59 19.33 5.21
C ALA A 8 -3.64 20.52 5.43
N ALA A 9 -3.09 20.68 6.64
CA ALA A 9 -2.10 21.71 6.93
C ALA A 9 -0.79 21.49 6.14
N LEU A 10 -0.31 20.25 6.03
CA LEU A 10 0.88 19.92 5.25
C LEU A 10 0.68 20.16 3.74
N GLU A 11 -0.48 19.77 3.21
CA GLU A 11 -0.86 19.99 1.80
C GLU A 11 -1.04 21.48 1.48
N ALA A 12 -1.59 22.26 2.42
CA ALA A 12 -1.74 23.70 2.33
C ALA A 12 -0.44 24.49 2.60
N GLY A 13 0.67 23.81 2.93
CA GLY A 13 1.94 24.46 3.26
C GLY A 13 1.91 25.27 4.56
N GLN A 14 0.94 25.01 5.43
CA GLN A 14 0.80 25.70 6.70
C GLN A 14 1.82 25.17 7.72
N PRO A 15 2.44 26.06 8.53
CA PRO A 15 3.35 25.65 9.59
C PRO A 15 2.57 24.91 10.69
N LEU A 16 3.07 23.73 11.06
CA LEU A 16 2.53 22.95 12.17
C LEU A 16 3.31 23.27 13.45
N PRO A 17 2.62 23.57 14.56
CA PRO A 17 3.30 23.95 15.79
C PRO A 17 4.11 22.78 16.37
N GLY A 18 5.41 23.00 16.57
CA GLY A 18 6.30 22.09 17.30
C GLY A 18 6.91 20.93 16.51
N ALA A 19 6.78 20.89 15.18
CA ALA A 19 7.38 19.84 14.37
C ALA A 19 7.92 20.37 13.03
N ASP A 20 9.13 19.93 12.66
CA ASP A 20 9.73 20.24 11.36
C ASP A 20 8.89 19.57 10.25
N ARG A 21 8.44 20.39 9.30
CA ARG A 21 7.64 19.99 8.13
C ARG A 21 8.31 18.86 7.36
N ASP A 22 9.62 18.92 7.17
CA ASP A 22 10.34 17.93 6.39
C ASP A 22 10.46 16.59 7.14
N GLU A 23 10.55 16.66 8.47
CA GLU A 23 10.55 15.48 9.34
C GLU A 23 9.17 14.79 9.34
N LEU A 24 8.09 15.57 9.38
CA LEU A 24 6.72 15.08 9.25
C LEU A 24 6.46 14.46 7.87
N LEU A 25 6.93 15.08 6.79
CA LEU A 25 6.82 14.51 5.44
C LEU A 25 7.63 13.21 5.31
N LYS A 26 8.83 13.13 5.91
CA LYS A 26 9.63 11.90 5.97
C LYS A 26 8.92 10.81 6.78
N ALA A 27 8.31 11.17 7.92
CA ALA A 27 7.51 10.26 8.73
C ALA A 27 6.29 9.74 7.96
N LEU A 28 5.58 10.60 7.23
CA LEU A 28 4.45 10.23 6.37
C LEU A 28 4.87 9.29 5.22
N LYS A 29 6.05 9.51 4.63
CA LYS A 29 6.60 8.61 3.61
C LYS A 29 6.96 7.24 4.19
N ARG A 30 7.66 7.17 5.33
CA ARG A 30 7.98 5.92 6.03
C ARG A 30 6.72 5.17 6.48
N TYR A 31 5.72 5.91 6.93
CA TYR A 31 4.40 5.40 7.30
C TYR A 31 3.64 4.79 6.12
N ARG A 32 3.66 5.41 4.93
CA ARG A 32 3.09 4.83 3.70
C ARG A 32 3.77 3.52 3.30
N ARG A 33 5.04 3.32 3.67
CA ARG A 33 5.82 2.09 3.39
C ARG A 33 5.60 0.97 4.39
N GLY A 34 5.03 1.25 5.57
CA GLY A 34 4.77 0.23 6.59
C GLY A 34 5.57 0.38 7.88
N ASP A 35 6.49 1.35 7.97
CA ASP A 35 7.26 1.63 9.19
C ASP A 35 6.48 2.58 10.11
N GLY A 36 6.42 2.21 11.38
CA GLY A 36 5.29 2.49 12.28
C GLY A 36 5.03 3.95 12.66
N PHE A 37 3.73 4.29 12.65
CA PHE A 37 3.09 5.21 13.60
C PHE A 37 1.65 4.70 13.82
N HIS A 38 1.21 4.52 15.08
CA HIS A 38 -0.11 3.98 15.40
C HIS A 38 -1.17 5.10 15.42
N LEU A 39 -1.79 5.35 14.27
CA LEU A 39 -3.04 6.13 14.19
C LEU A 39 -4.16 5.17 13.76
N ALA A 40 -5.14 4.95 14.64
CA ALA A 40 -6.13 3.86 14.59
C ALA A 40 -7.05 3.81 13.34
N GLY A 41 -6.90 4.71 12.37
CA GLY A 41 -7.64 4.69 11.08
C GLY A 41 -6.89 4.08 9.89
N PHE A 42 -5.56 3.90 9.98
CA PHE A 42 -4.71 3.66 8.80
C PHE A 42 -4.01 2.30 8.78
N GLU A 43 -4.20 1.50 9.82
CA GLU A 43 -3.66 0.15 9.91
C GLU A 43 -4.08 -0.72 8.70
N ARG A 44 -5.28 -0.48 8.17
CA ARG A 44 -5.79 -1.11 6.95
C ARG A 44 -4.92 -0.79 5.72
N VAL A 45 -4.58 0.49 5.53
CA VAL A 45 -3.73 0.94 4.41
C VAL A 45 -2.30 0.43 4.57
N ARG A 46 -1.78 0.43 5.79
CA ARG A 46 -0.46 -0.11 6.13
C ARG A 46 -0.36 -1.60 5.80
N ARG A 47 -1.31 -2.40 6.27
CA ARG A 47 -1.40 -3.84 5.99
C ARG A 47 -1.50 -4.12 4.49
N ARG A 48 -2.34 -3.37 3.78
CA ARG A 48 -2.44 -3.46 2.32
C ARG A 48 -1.09 -3.20 1.65
N ASN A 49 -0.42 -2.10 2.01
CA ASN A 49 0.82 -1.70 1.37
C ASN A 49 1.94 -2.71 1.62
N ALA A 50 2.09 -3.16 2.86
CA ALA A 50 3.06 -4.20 3.21
C ALA A 50 2.81 -5.50 2.43
N ALA A 51 1.54 -5.92 2.31
CA ALA A 51 1.17 -7.11 1.55
C ALA A 51 1.43 -6.93 0.04
N LEU A 52 1.14 -5.76 -0.53
CA LEU A 52 1.41 -5.45 -1.93
C LEU A 52 2.91 -5.39 -2.25
N LEU A 53 3.75 -4.90 -1.32
CA LEU A 53 5.20 -4.91 -1.48
C LEU A 53 5.75 -6.35 -1.51
N ARG A 54 5.30 -7.22 -0.60
CA ARG A 54 5.64 -8.65 -0.63
C ARG A 54 5.16 -9.33 -1.91
N ALA A 55 3.96 -9.00 -2.38
CA ALA A 55 3.46 -9.47 -3.67
C ALA A 55 4.33 -8.98 -4.84
N ALA A 56 4.78 -7.71 -4.79
CA ALA A 56 5.68 -7.13 -5.79
C ALA A 56 7.01 -7.89 -5.85
N GLU A 57 7.61 -8.17 -4.70
CA GLU A 57 8.84 -8.97 -4.58
C GLU A 57 8.65 -10.35 -5.19
N ALA A 58 7.55 -11.04 -4.86
CA ALA A 58 7.25 -12.39 -5.34
C ALA A 58 7.01 -12.46 -6.87
N VAL A 59 6.42 -11.44 -7.50
CA VAL A 59 6.27 -11.40 -8.97
C VAL A 59 7.56 -11.00 -9.70
N GLY A 60 8.46 -10.31 -9.00
CA GLY A 60 9.73 -9.81 -9.51
C GLY A 60 9.60 -8.82 -10.68
N GLY A 61 10.76 -8.46 -11.26
CA GLY A 61 10.87 -7.53 -12.38
C GLY A 61 12.29 -6.97 -12.45
N SER A 62 12.73 -6.56 -13.64
CA SER A 62 14.07 -5.97 -13.82
C SER A 62 14.14 -4.51 -13.38
N THR A 63 12.99 -3.84 -13.26
CA THR A 63 12.86 -2.45 -12.84
C THR A 63 11.59 -2.26 -12.01
N PRO A 64 11.50 -1.23 -11.16
CA PRO A 64 10.26 -0.95 -10.41
C PRO A 64 9.04 -0.76 -11.32
N TRP A 65 9.22 -0.20 -12.52
CA TRP A 65 8.13 -0.02 -13.49
C TRP A 65 7.65 -1.34 -14.08
N THR A 66 8.56 -2.28 -14.39
CA THR A 66 8.20 -3.61 -14.91
C THR A 66 7.58 -4.48 -13.82
N GLN A 67 8.11 -4.41 -12.59
CA GLN A 67 7.56 -5.06 -11.41
C GLN A 67 6.13 -4.57 -11.10
N ALA A 68 5.89 -3.26 -11.13
CA ALA A 68 4.55 -2.69 -10.98
C ALA A 68 3.57 -3.15 -12.07
N GLY A 69 4.05 -3.33 -13.31
CA GLY A 69 3.25 -3.85 -14.42
C GLY A 69 2.84 -5.31 -14.19
N ARG A 70 3.78 -6.16 -13.79
CA ARG A 70 3.51 -7.56 -13.43
C ARG A 70 2.57 -7.67 -12.24
N LEU A 71 2.79 -6.86 -11.21
CA LEU A 71 1.90 -6.82 -10.05
C LEU A 71 0.48 -6.39 -10.44
N ALA A 72 0.31 -5.38 -11.30
CA ALA A 72 -0.99 -4.95 -11.77
C ALA A 72 -1.73 -6.09 -12.51
N ALA A 73 -1.02 -6.85 -13.36
CA ALA A 73 -1.59 -8.01 -14.03
C ALA A 73 -2.00 -9.11 -13.04
N SER A 74 -1.18 -9.38 -12.02
CA SER A 74 -1.50 -10.32 -10.95
C SER A 74 -2.70 -9.87 -10.12
N VAL A 75 -2.82 -8.58 -9.79
CA VAL A 75 -3.99 -8.01 -9.09
C VAL A 75 -5.26 -8.20 -9.92
N ALA A 76 -5.23 -7.88 -11.22
CA ALA A 76 -6.38 -8.07 -12.10
C ALA A 76 -6.79 -9.54 -12.20
N ARG A 77 -5.83 -10.45 -12.37
CA ARG A 77 -6.07 -11.90 -12.36
C ARG A 77 -6.66 -12.37 -11.03
N PHE A 78 -6.11 -11.90 -9.92
CA PHE A 78 -6.55 -12.26 -8.57
C PHE A 78 -8.00 -11.85 -8.35
N GLU A 79 -8.35 -10.58 -8.61
CA GLU A 79 -9.73 -10.08 -8.45
C GLU A 79 -10.73 -10.83 -9.34
N ALA A 80 -10.35 -11.14 -10.59
CA ALA A 80 -11.25 -11.78 -11.54
C ALA A 80 -11.45 -13.28 -11.30
N ARG A 81 -10.41 -14.01 -10.86
CA ARG A 81 -10.40 -15.49 -10.87
C ARG A 81 -10.16 -16.14 -9.51
N VAL A 82 -9.35 -15.51 -8.67
CA VAL A 82 -8.92 -16.11 -7.39
C VAL A 82 -9.85 -15.69 -6.28
N LEU A 83 -10.12 -14.40 -6.15
CA LEU A 83 -10.93 -13.85 -5.07
C LEU A 83 -12.34 -14.48 -4.99
N PRO A 84 -13.07 -14.73 -6.09
CA PRO A 84 -14.38 -15.39 -6.02
C PRO A 84 -14.31 -16.84 -5.49
N ARG A 85 -13.18 -17.52 -5.67
CA ARG A 85 -12.98 -18.94 -5.32
C ARG A 85 -12.41 -19.14 -3.92
N TYR A 86 -11.70 -18.15 -3.39
CA TYR A 86 -10.93 -18.22 -2.14
C TYR A 86 -11.41 -17.20 -1.11
N ARG A 87 -12.73 -16.99 -1.04
CA ARG A 87 -13.35 -15.98 -0.18
C ARG A 87 -13.06 -16.23 1.31
N ASP A 88 -13.15 -17.49 1.73
CA ASP A 88 -13.09 -17.88 3.14
C ASP A 88 -11.79 -18.61 3.52
N GLN A 89 -10.89 -18.83 2.56
CA GLN A 89 -9.61 -19.50 2.79
C GLN A 89 -8.49 -18.91 1.91
N PRO A 90 -7.25 -18.81 2.42
CA PRO A 90 -6.15 -18.25 1.67
C PRO A 90 -5.75 -19.16 0.49
N PRO A 91 -5.38 -18.60 -0.67
CA PRO A 91 -4.85 -19.37 -1.80
C PRO A 91 -3.46 -19.95 -1.51
N ALA A 92 -3.09 -20.98 -2.28
CA ALA A 92 -1.82 -21.70 -2.13
C ALA A 92 -0.64 -20.98 -2.80
N SER A 93 -0.88 -20.25 -3.89
CA SER A 93 0.14 -19.48 -4.60
C SER A 93 0.69 -18.35 -3.71
N PRO A 94 2.02 -18.18 -3.57
CA PRO A 94 2.60 -17.15 -2.70
C PRO A 94 2.18 -15.73 -3.07
N VAL A 95 2.17 -15.42 -4.38
CA VAL A 95 1.70 -14.12 -4.89
C VAL A 95 0.23 -13.92 -4.53
N ASP A 96 -0.61 -14.91 -4.79
CA ASP A 96 -2.05 -14.80 -4.51
C ASP A 96 -2.34 -14.72 -3.01
N ARG A 97 -1.50 -15.32 -2.17
CA ARG A 97 -1.61 -15.23 -0.71
C ARG A 97 -1.35 -13.80 -0.23
N HIS A 98 -0.30 -13.16 -0.74
CA HIS A 98 -0.04 -11.75 -0.42
C HIS A 98 -1.13 -10.82 -0.97
N LEU A 99 -1.71 -11.12 -2.15
CA LEU A 99 -2.85 -10.36 -2.67
C LEU A 99 -4.12 -10.58 -1.84
N TRP A 100 -4.32 -11.78 -1.29
CA TRP A 100 -5.39 -12.08 -0.34
C TRP A 100 -5.19 -11.32 0.98
N ASP A 101 -3.98 -11.28 1.53
CA ASP A 101 -3.66 -10.45 2.72
C ASP A 101 -3.94 -8.96 2.47
N ALA A 102 -3.58 -8.46 1.28
CA ALA A 102 -3.87 -7.10 0.88
C ALA A 102 -5.37 -6.83 0.78
N TRP A 103 -6.16 -7.78 0.31
CA TRP A 103 -7.62 -7.69 0.26
C TRP A 103 -8.26 -7.72 1.66
N GLN A 104 -7.83 -8.65 2.52
CA GLN A 104 -8.33 -8.80 3.89
C GLN A 104 -8.04 -7.59 4.78
N SER A 105 -7.10 -6.72 4.38
CA SER A 105 -6.88 -5.44 5.05
C SER A 105 -8.12 -4.54 5.09
N GLY A 106 -9.08 -4.73 4.17
CA GLY A 106 -10.28 -3.90 4.03
C GLY A 106 -10.00 -2.50 3.46
N ALA A 107 -8.76 -2.20 3.06
CA ALA A 107 -8.43 -0.96 2.36
C ALA A 107 -8.80 -1.04 0.87
N ARG A 108 -9.07 0.11 0.25
CA ARG A 108 -9.36 0.18 -1.19
C ARG A 108 -8.20 -0.45 -1.99
N PRO A 109 -8.47 -1.36 -2.94
CA PRO A 109 -7.43 -2.02 -3.73
C PRO A 109 -6.68 -1.04 -4.64
N LEU A 110 -5.39 -1.28 -4.85
CA LEU A 110 -4.56 -0.58 -5.81
C LEU A 110 -4.46 -1.40 -7.09
N ARG A 111 -5.11 -0.92 -8.14
CA ARG A 111 -5.21 -1.63 -9.43
C ARG A 111 -4.32 -1.04 -10.52
N SER A 112 -4.04 0.25 -10.45
CA SER A 112 -3.30 0.93 -11.51
C SER A 112 -1.81 0.69 -11.35
N ARG A 113 -1.16 0.30 -12.46
CA ARG A 113 0.30 0.19 -12.56
C ARG A 113 1.01 1.42 -12.02
N ARG A 114 0.49 2.62 -12.32
CA ARG A 114 1.06 3.88 -11.84
C ARG A 114 1.08 3.97 -10.31
N ARG A 115 -0.04 3.69 -9.63
CA ARG A 115 -0.10 3.74 -8.16
C ARG A 115 0.73 2.65 -7.49
N LEU A 116 0.80 1.48 -8.12
CA LEU A 116 1.66 0.39 -7.68
C LEU A 116 3.14 0.73 -7.86
N TYR A 117 3.50 1.40 -8.96
CA TYR A 117 4.85 1.92 -9.17
C TYR A 117 5.23 2.98 -8.14
N GLU A 118 4.34 3.93 -7.86
CA GLU A 118 4.55 4.91 -6.81
C GLU A 118 4.80 4.22 -5.45
N LEU A 119 4.03 3.17 -5.13
CA LEU A 119 4.23 2.37 -3.92
C LEU A 119 5.56 1.62 -3.89
N ILE A 120 6.01 1.06 -5.01
CA ILE A 120 7.24 0.25 -5.10
C ILE A 120 8.50 1.12 -5.13
N ARG A 121 8.43 2.27 -5.83
CA ARG A 121 9.57 3.17 -6.02
C ARG A 121 9.85 4.01 -4.78
N ASP A 122 8.79 4.37 -4.04
CA ASP A 122 8.96 5.10 -2.80
C ASP A 122 9.72 4.20 -1.83
#